data_AF-A0A382Y3W2-F1
#
_entry.id   AF-A0A382Y3W2-F1
#
_cell.length_a   1.000
_cell.length_b   1.000
_cell.length_c   1.000
_cell.angle_alpha   90.00
_cell.angle_beta   90.00
_cell.angle_gamma   90.00
#
_symmetry.space_group_name_H-M   'P 1'
#
loop_
_entity.id
_entity.type
_entity.pdbx_description
1 polymer ?
#
loop_
_entity_poly.entity_id
_entity_poly.type
_entity_poly.pdbx_seq_one_letter_code
_entity_poly.pdbx_strand_id
1 'polypeptide(L)'
;MTRERKITQFIYIFLIIIFNVINHSISFAQHNTSIKLIDLASSSGIDFIHYAPRPRWCEIGPTVVGAATNEGLNLVFEQEKEYWKSNGRLMSMDEFANIHLIKMNGSGAAWIDYDRDGDWDLYLVNCQGDASVTNVLYENMGNGKFKKVNKSGAEDDGEGMAVSSADYNNDGFPDLFVTNYGNFKLYKNNQNKTFSDVTQEAFHGGVVDKWYGGSAWGDYDNDGDLDLYVTGYVDF
;
A
#
# COMPACT_ATOMS: atom_id res chain seq x y z
N MET A 1 12.36 16.90 -71.94
CA MET A 1 12.83 15.82 -71.04
C MET A 1 13.95 16.20 -70.07
N THR A 2 14.82 17.18 -70.35
CA THR A 2 15.96 17.54 -69.47
C THR A 2 15.64 18.53 -68.34
N ARG A 3 14.57 19.33 -68.45
CA ARG A 3 14.18 20.34 -67.44
C ARG A 3 13.41 19.74 -66.26
N GLU A 4 12.53 18.77 -66.52
CA GLU A 4 11.75 18.08 -65.49
C GLU A 4 12.64 17.24 -64.56
N ARG A 5 13.62 16.50 -65.11
CA ARG A 5 14.57 15.71 -64.31
C ARG A 5 15.34 16.55 -63.28
N LYS A 6 15.69 17.80 -63.60
CA LYS A 6 16.39 18.71 -62.67
C LYS A 6 15.49 19.17 -61.51
N ILE A 7 14.19 19.36 -61.79
CA ILE A 7 13.20 19.77 -60.77
C ILE A 7 12.92 18.62 -59.81
N THR A 8 12.74 17.39 -60.34
CA THR A 8 12.52 16.20 -59.50
C THR A 8 13.73 15.89 -58.62
N GLN A 9 14.95 16.09 -59.14
CA GLN A 9 16.18 15.89 -58.37
C GLN A 9 16.36 16.95 -57.26
N PHE A 10 15.98 18.21 -57.51
CA PHE A 10 15.97 19.25 -56.49
C PHE A 10 14.94 18.99 -55.38
N ILE A 11 13.75 18.51 -55.74
CA ILE A 11 12.70 18.13 -54.78
C ILE A 11 13.17 16.96 -53.90
N TYR A 12 13.82 15.95 -54.49
CA TYR A 12 14.38 14.83 -53.73
C TYR A 12 15.48 15.26 -52.76
N ILE A 13 16.40 16.12 -53.19
CA ILE A 13 17.46 16.64 -52.31
C ILE A 13 16.87 17.48 -51.18
N PHE A 14 15.87 18.32 -51.47
CA PHE A 14 15.19 19.14 -50.47
C PHE A 14 14.42 18.28 -49.45
N LEU A 15 13.74 17.22 -49.89
CA LEU A 15 13.08 16.24 -49.01
C LEU A 15 14.08 15.48 -48.14
N ILE A 16 15.24 15.09 -48.67
CA ILE A 16 16.31 14.42 -47.89
C ILE A 16 16.88 15.38 -46.84
N ILE A 17 17.06 16.66 -47.16
CA ILE A 17 17.53 17.66 -46.20
C ILE A 17 16.49 17.87 -45.10
N ILE A 18 15.20 18.00 -45.44
CA ILE A 18 14.12 18.12 -44.44
C ILE A 18 14.06 16.86 -43.56
N PHE A 19 14.17 15.67 -44.14
CA PHE A 19 14.15 14.41 -43.37
C PHE A 19 15.35 14.31 -42.42
N ASN A 20 16.54 14.78 -42.83
CA ASN A 20 17.71 14.84 -41.96
C ASN A 20 17.61 15.93 -40.87
N VAL A 21 17.00 17.08 -41.17
CA VAL A 21 16.79 18.17 -40.19
C VAL A 21 15.73 17.79 -39.14
N ILE A 22 14.67 17.07 -39.56
CA ILE A 22 13.65 16.54 -38.63
C ILE A 22 14.26 15.41 -37.77
N ASN A 23 15.06 14.49 -38.34
CA ASN A 23 15.73 13.46 -37.56
C ASN A 23 16.75 14.03 -36.58
N HIS A 24 17.41 15.15 -36.90
CA HIS A 24 18.30 15.83 -35.96
C HIS A 24 17.57 16.54 -34.80
N SER A 25 16.26 16.75 -34.91
CA SER A 25 15.42 17.42 -33.91
C SER A 25 14.67 16.44 -33.00
N ILE A 26 14.76 15.13 -33.26
CA ILE A 26 14.19 14.07 -32.41
C ILE A 26 15.33 13.21 -31.89
N SER A 27 16.14 13.82 -31.05
CA SER A 27 17.05 13.12 -30.15
C SER A 27 17.07 13.93 -28.86
N PHE A 28 15.94 13.94 -28.16
CA PHE A 28 16.01 14.16 -26.72
C PHE A 28 16.75 12.94 -26.17
N ALA A 29 18.07 13.13 -26.01
CA ALA A 29 18.89 12.24 -25.24
C ALA A 29 18.15 11.97 -23.94
N GLN A 30 17.83 10.69 -23.72
CA GLN A 30 17.39 10.14 -22.45
C GLN A 30 18.30 10.77 -21.39
N HIS A 31 17.75 11.68 -20.58
CA HIS A 31 18.53 12.30 -19.52
C HIS A 31 19.18 11.17 -18.74
N ASN A 32 20.50 11.22 -18.55
CA ASN A 32 21.20 10.37 -17.60
C ASN A 32 20.63 10.65 -16.21
N THR A 33 19.48 10.05 -15.90
CA THR A 33 18.85 10.14 -14.59
C THR A 33 19.64 9.20 -13.69
N SER A 34 20.66 9.75 -13.03
CA SER A 34 21.29 9.03 -11.93
C SER A 34 20.23 8.85 -10.84
N ILE A 35 19.83 7.61 -10.56
CA ILE A 35 19.02 7.30 -9.38
C ILE A 35 19.86 7.69 -8.16
N LYS A 36 19.33 8.58 -7.33
CA LYS A 36 19.95 8.98 -6.06
C LYS A 36 19.04 8.56 -4.93
N LEU A 37 19.62 7.90 -3.94
CA LEU A 37 18.96 7.67 -2.66
C LEU A 37 19.45 8.76 -1.72
N ILE A 38 18.53 9.65 -1.34
CA ILE A 38 18.79 10.74 -0.40
C ILE A 38 17.90 10.48 0.80
N ASP A 39 18.51 10.37 1.98
CA ASP A 39 17.77 10.27 3.23
C ASP A 39 17.16 11.65 3.57
N LEU A 40 15.84 11.68 3.68
CA LEU A 40 15.03 12.84 4.06
C LEU A 40 14.18 12.57 5.31
N ALA A 41 14.45 11.51 6.07
CA ALA A 41 13.59 11.09 7.18
C ALA A 41 13.28 12.23 8.16
N SER A 42 14.29 13.03 8.54
CA SER A 42 14.14 14.14 9.50
C SER A 42 13.49 15.40 8.94
N SER A 43 13.51 15.60 7.62
CA SER A 43 13.01 16.81 6.96
C SER A 43 11.74 16.59 6.15
N SER A 44 11.33 15.34 5.97
CA SER A 44 10.16 14.94 5.17
C SER A 44 8.84 15.35 5.78
N GLY A 45 8.75 15.52 7.11
CA GLY A 45 7.47 15.74 7.78
C GLY A 45 6.63 14.48 7.99
N ILE A 46 7.17 13.29 7.65
CA ILE A 46 6.56 12.01 7.97
C ILE A 46 6.94 11.63 9.40
N ASP A 47 5.94 11.59 10.28
CA ASP A 47 6.05 11.21 11.70
C ASP A 47 5.34 9.88 12.01
N PHE A 48 5.09 9.07 10.98
CA PHE A 48 4.33 7.84 11.10
C PHE A 48 5.02 6.84 12.04
N ILE A 49 4.29 6.42 13.06
CA ILE A 49 4.72 5.36 13.97
C ILE A 49 3.89 4.13 13.64
N HIS A 50 4.54 3.16 13.00
CA HIS A 50 3.95 1.85 12.79
C HIS A 50 3.84 1.13 14.14
N TYR A 51 2.61 0.78 14.53
CA TYR A 51 2.33 0.13 15.79
C TYR A 51 2.02 -1.34 15.52
N ALA A 52 3.03 -2.18 15.76
CA ALA A 52 2.94 -3.63 15.76
C ALA A 52 3.72 -4.11 17.00
N PRO A 53 3.09 -4.13 18.18
CA PRO A 53 3.80 -4.43 19.42
C PRO A 53 4.28 -5.87 19.35
N ARG A 54 5.59 -6.06 19.23
CA ARG A 54 6.17 -7.39 19.22
C ARG A 54 6.14 -7.96 20.64
N PRO A 55 5.52 -9.13 20.86
CA PRO A 55 5.74 -9.88 22.09
C PRO A 55 7.23 -10.21 22.21
N ARG A 56 7.80 -10.09 23.42
CA ARG A 56 9.24 -10.32 23.69
C ARG A 56 9.75 -11.70 23.26
N TRP A 57 8.86 -12.64 22.97
CA TRP A 57 9.20 -13.94 22.36
C TRP A 57 9.99 -13.81 21.04
N CYS A 58 9.74 -12.77 20.24
CA CYS A 58 10.46 -12.54 18.98
C CYS A 58 11.85 -11.91 19.18
N GLU A 59 12.09 -11.25 20.31
CA GLU A 59 13.41 -10.66 20.66
C GLU A 59 14.33 -11.69 21.33
N ILE A 60 13.75 -12.64 22.06
CA ILE A 60 14.48 -13.72 22.73
C ILE A 60 14.76 -14.87 21.75
N GLY A 61 14.05 -14.91 20.61
CA GLY A 61 13.94 -16.11 19.79
C GLY A 61 13.30 -17.24 20.58
N PRO A 62 12.97 -18.37 19.95
CA PRO A 62 12.74 -19.55 20.74
C PRO A 62 14.11 -19.95 21.33
N THR A 63 14.41 -19.53 22.55
CA THR A 63 15.00 -20.50 23.46
C THR A 63 13.96 -21.59 23.59
N VAL A 64 14.02 -22.57 22.67
CA VAL A 64 13.22 -23.80 22.71
C VAL A 64 13.61 -24.52 23.99
N VAL A 65 13.01 -24.11 25.10
CA VAL A 65 12.98 -24.84 26.36
C VAL A 65 11.51 -24.79 26.76
N GLY A 66 10.69 -25.61 26.11
CA GLY A 66 9.26 -25.68 26.44
C GLY A 66 8.42 -26.50 25.48
N ALA A 67 8.79 -26.60 24.20
CA ALA A 67 8.12 -27.53 23.28
C ALA A 67 8.76 -28.95 23.28
N ALA A 68 10.00 -29.09 23.77
CA ALA A 68 10.73 -30.37 23.79
C ALA A 68 11.13 -30.87 25.20
N THR A 69 10.89 -30.09 26.25
CA THR A 69 11.20 -30.46 27.63
C THR A 69 10.00 -30.13 28.50
N ASN A 70 9.44 -31.14 29.17
CA ASN A 70 8.29 -31.06 30.08
C ASN A 70 8.59 -30.23 31.36
N GLU A 71 9.12 -29.02 31.22
CA GLU A 71 9.39 -28.11 32.33
C GLU A 71 8.37 -26.97 32.31
N GLY A 72 7.73 -26.77 33.47
CA GLY A 72 6.56 -25.91 33.62
C GLY A 72 6.84 -24.44 33.33
N LEU A 73 5.92 -23.83 32.58
CA LEU A 73 5.82 -22.45 32.11
C LEU A 73 5.71 -21.37 33.23
N ASN A 74 6.16 -21.60 34.45
CA ASN A 74 5.82 -20.75 35.60
C ASN A 74 6.61 -19.44 35.77
N LEU A 75 7.54 -19.09 34.88
CA LEU A 75 8.48 -17.97 35.13
C LEU A 75 8.36 -16.76 34.18
N VAL A 76 7.45 -16.77 33.20
CA VAL A 76 7.41 -15.70 32.17
C VAL A 76 6.36 -14.61 32.46
N PHE A 77 5.45 -14.80 33.41
CA PHE A 77 4.15 -14.11 33.38
C PHE A 77 3.88 -13.02 34.44
N GLU A 78 4.79 -12.73 35.38
CA GLU A 78 4.49 -11.74 36.44
C GLU A 78 4.54 -10.27 35.99
N GLN A 79 5.15 -9.96 34.84
CA GLN A 79 5.36 -8.58 34.39
C GLN A 79 4.51 -8.17 33.17
N GLU A 80 3.78 -9.10 32.55
CA GLU A 80 3.05 -8.81 31.33
C GLU A 80 1.60 -8.44 31.61
N LYS A 81 1.26 -7.17 31.36
CA LYS A 81 -0.12 -6.67 31.23
C LYS A 81 -0.93 -7.43 30.15
N GLU A 82 -0.34 -8.34 29.38
CA GLU A 82 -1.07 -9.16 28.40
C GLU A 82 -1.97 -10.22 29.06
N TYR A 83 -1.72 -10.60 30.32
CA TYR A 83 -2.62 -11.48 31.09
C TYR A 83 -4.05 -10.92 31.23
N TRP A 84 -4.21 -9.59 31.09
CA TRP A 84 -5.53 -8.95 31.14
C TRP A 84 -6.43 -9.29 29.94
N LYS A 85 -5.88 -9.75 28.80
CA LYS A 85 -6.70 -10.23 27.67
C LYS A 85 -7.13 -11.70 27.79
N SER A 86 -6.54 -12.49 28.71
CA SER A 86 -6.90 -13.90 28.90
C SER A 86 -7.84 -14.15 30.09
N ASN A 87 -8.39 -13.12 30.73
CA ASN A 87 -9.25 -13.27 31.93
C ASN A 87 -8.62 -14.13 33.05
N GLY A 88 -7.30 -14.15 33.14
CA GLY A 88 -6.63 -14.84 34.23
C GLY A 88 -6.37 -16.33 34.02
N ARG A 89 -6.46 -16.87 32.80
CA ARG A 89 -6.14 -18.27 32.48
C ARG A 89 -5.02 -18.41 31.45
N LEU A 90 -4.40 -19.58 31.43
CA LEU A 90 -3.53 -20.02 30.33
C LEU A 90 -4.37 -20.06 29.04
N MET A 91 -3.87 -19.39 28.00
CA MET A 91 -4.44 -19.46 26.66
C MET A 91 -4.19 -20.84 26.05
N SER A 92 -5.12 -21.33 25.24
CA SER A 92 -4.83 -22.47 24.37
C SER A 92 -3.76 -22.09 23.34
N MET A 93 -3.14 -23.09 22.71
CA MET A 93 -2.17 -22.84 21.63
C MET A 93 -2.81 -22.03 20.49
N ASP A 94 -4.10 -22.27 20.20
CA ASP A 94 -4.85 -21.56 19.17
C ASP A 94 -5.12 -20.10 19.56
N GLU A 95 -5.56 -19.85 20.80
CA GLU A 95 -5.76 -18.49 21.33
C GLU A 95 -4.45 -17.71 21.35
N PHE A 96 -3.35 -18.37 21.71
CA PHE A 96 -2.02 -17.80 21.69
C PHE A 96 -1.58 -17.43 20.27
N ALA A 97 -1.72 -18.37 19.32
CA ALA A 97 -1.34 -18.18 17.92
C ALA A 97 -2.11 -17.02 17.27
N ASN A 98 -3.42 -16.93 17.52
CA ASN A 98 -4.28 -15.87 16.99
C ASN A 98 -3.82 -14.48 17.42
N ILE A 99 -3.38 -14.32 18.67
CA ILE A 99 -2.95 -13.02 19.20
C ILE A 99 -1.52 -12.68 18.75
N HIS A 100 -0.63 -13.67 18.64
CA HIS A 100 0.82 -13.43 18.49
C HIS A 100 1.29 -13.43 17.04
N LEU A 101 0.67 -14.20 16.14
CA LEU A 101 1.08 -14.23 14.73
C LEU A 101 0.76 -12.91 14.02
N ILE A 102 -0.37 -12.28 14.35
CA ILE A 102 -0.79 -11.00 13.75
C ILE A 102 0.25 -9.92 14.05
N LYS A 103 0.80 -9.93 15.27
CA LYS A 103 1.82 -8.98 15.76
C LYS A 103 3.19 -9.07 15.06
N MET A 104 3.39 -10.06 14.18
CA MET A 104 4.66 -10.28 13.48
C MET A 104 4.66 -9.78 12.02
N ASN A 105 3.49 -9.40 11.49
CA ASN A 105 3.38 -8.92 10.11
C ASN A 105 3.62 -7.41 10.05
N GLY A 106 4.42 -6.98 9.06
CA GLY A 106 4.54 -5.57 8.70
C GLY A 106 3.35 -5.15 7.84
N SER A 107 2.85 -3.93 8.07
CA SER A 107 1.78 -3.35 7.26
C SER A 107 2.31 -2.73 5.96
N GLY A 108 1.44 -2.68 4.95
CA GLY A 108 1.75 -2.12 3.64
C GLY A 108 1.76 -0.59 3.55
N ALA A 109 2.19 -0.11 2.40
CA ALA A 109 2.15 1.28 1.99
C ALA A 109 1.78 1.37 0.50
N ALA A 110 1.11 2.45 0.09
CA ALA A 110 0.79 2.72 -1.30
C ALA A 110 1.15 4.17 -1.66
N TRP A 111 1.71 4.33 -2.86
CA TRP A 111 1.75 5.62 -3.54
C TRP A 111 0.41 5.83 -4.26
N ILE A 112 -0.14 7.03 -4.15
CA ILE A 112 -1.42 7.39 -4.75
C ILE A 112 -1.41 8.89 -5.07
N ASP A 113 -1.88 9.29 -6.25
CA ASP A 113 -2.17 10.69 -6.56
C ASP A 113 -3.65 10.94 -6.23
N TYR A 114 -3.96 11.16 -4.95
CA TYR A 114 -5.35 11.07 -4.48
C TYR A 114 -6.16 12.33 -4.82
N ASP A 115 -5.50 13.45 -5.11
CA ASP A 115 -6.15 14.70 -5.47
C ASP A 115 -5.96 15.13 -6.93
N ARG A 116 -5.17 14.36 -7.70
CA ARG A 116 -4.86 14.58 -9.12
C ARG A 116 -4.13 15.87 -9.39
N ASP A 117 -3.27 16.29 -8.48
CA ASP A 117 -2.40 17.43 -8.69
C ASP A 117 -1.11 17.08 -9.47
N GLY A 118 -0.90 15.79 -9.72
CA GLY A 118 0.20 15.26 -10.53
C GLY A 118 1.47 14.99 -9.73
N ASP A 119 1.42 15.06 -8.41
CA ASP A 119 2.42 14.48 -7.53
C ASP A 119 1.90 13.23 -6.79
N TRP A 120 2.84 12.45 -6.22
CA TRP A 120 2.49 11.19 -5.56
C TRP A 120 2.43 11.40 -4.05
N ASP A 121 1.27 11.11 -3.48
CA ASP A 121 1.00 11.04 -2.05
C ASP A 121 1.27 9.65 -1.49
N LEU A 122 1.34 9.55 -0.16
CA LEU A 122 1.69 8.32 0.53
C LEU A 122 0.62 7.91 1.53
N TYR A 123 0.09 6.70 1.38
CA TYR A 123 -0.81 6.08 2.34
C TYR A 123 -0.10 4.96 3.09
N LEU A 124 -0.12 5.01 4.42
CA LEU A 124 0.57 4.07 5.32
C LEU A 124 -0.45 3.30 6.16
N VAL A 125 -0.33 1.98 6.13
CA VAL A 125 -1.19 1.08 6.89
C VAL A 125 -0.59 0.80 8.26
N ASN A 126 -1.45 0.71 9.27
CA ASN A 126 -1.12 0.31 10.62
C ASN A 126 -1.66 -1.10 10.92
N CYS A 127 -1.07 -1.77 11.91
CA CYS A 127 -1.37 -3.17 12.20
C CYS A 127 -2.13 -3.34 13.51
N GLN A 128 -1.76 -2.66 14.58
CA GLN A 128 -2.43 -2.85 15.86
C GLN A 128 -2.40 -1.56 16.66
N GLY A 129 -3.28 -1.43 17.63
CA GLY A 129 -3.28 -0.28 18.53
C GLY A 129 -4.61 -0.12 19.23
N ASP A 130 -4.76 0.97 19.96
CA ASP A 130 -6.09 1.44 20.34
C ASP A 130 -6.75 2.16 19.17
N ALA A 131 -8.01 2.54 19.31
CA ALA A 131 -8.77 3.23 18.26
C ALA A 131 -8.18 4.60 17.82
N SER A 132 -7.13 5.10 18.50
CA SER A 132 -6.42 6.32 18.05
C SER A 132 -5.28 6.01 17.06
N VAL A 133 -4.84 4.76 17.00
CA VAL A 133 -3.82 4.29 16.07
C VAL A 133 -4.50 3.87 14.78
N THR A 134 -4.35 4.70 13.76
CA THR A 134 -5.02 4.52 12.47
C THR A 134 -4.01 4.50 11.33
N ASN A 135 -4.46 4.02 10.17
CA ASN A 135 -3.82 4.30 8.89
C ASN A 135 -3.73 5.80 8.64
N VAL A 136 -2.70 6.24 7.90
CA VAL A 136 -2.45 7.66 7.68
C VAL A 136 -2.15 7.96 6.22
N LEU A 137 -2.86 8.96 5.69
CA LEU A 137 -2.57 9.59 4.40
C LEU A 137 -1.66 10.80 4.61
N TYR A 138 -0.62 10.91 3.80
CA TYR A 138 0.31 12.03 3.73
C TYR A 138 0.23 12.67 2.35
N GLU A 139 -0.22 13.93 2.31
CA GLU A 139 -0.25 14.77 1.11
C GLU A 139 1.17 15.25 0.80
N ASN A 140 1.62 15.08 -0.43
CA ASN A 140 2.91 15.58 -0.87
C ASN A 140 2.82 17.09 -1.07
N MET A 141 3.82 17.81 -0.56
CA MET A 141 3.91 19.27 -0.62
C MET A 141 5.01 19.72 -1.60
N GLY A 142 5.54 18.78 -2.37
CA GLY A 142 6.74 18.92 -3.18
C GLY A 142 8.04 18.93 -2.39
N ASN A 143 9.17 18.84 -3.11
CA ASN A 143 10.52 18.90 -2.55
C ASN A 143 10.82 17.86 -1.44
N GLY A 144 10.16 16.70 -1.52
CA GLY A 144 10.33 15.62 -0.55
C GLY A 144 9.72 15.92 0.82
N LYS A 145 8.77 16.86 0.91
CA LYS A 145 8.01 17.17 2.11
C LYS A 145 6.58 16.64 1.98
N PHE A 146 6.07 16.15 3.10
CA PHE A 146 4.75 15.57 3.24
C PHE A 146 4.04 16.19 4.43
N LYS A 147 2.71 16.22 4.33
CA LYS A 147 1.83 16.72 5.37
C LYS A 147 0.79 15.67 5.69
N LYS A 148 0.67 15.31 6.96
CA LYS A 148 -0.39 14.41 7.44
C LYS A 148 -1.77 15.00 7.14
N VAL A 149 -2.58 14.25 6.41
CA VAL A 149 -4.00 14.53 6.20
C VAL A 149 -4.77 13.99 7.39
N ASN A 150 -5.71 14.78 7.92
CA ASN A 150 -6.56 14.38 9.03
C ASN A 150 -8.01 14.42 8.56
N LYS A 151 -8.81 13.43 8.97
CA LYS A 151 -10.21 13.29 8.55
C LYS A 151 -10.33 13.14 7.03
N SER A 152 -9.39 12.40 6.45
CA SER A 152 -9.45 11.95 5.07
C SER A 152 -10.68 11.07 4.82
N GLY A 153 -11.19 10.37 5.85
CA GLY A 153 -12.22 9.35 5.69
C GLY A 153 -11.67 7.96 5.39
N ALA A 154 -10.35 7.86 5.16
CA ALA A 154 -9.61 6.61 5.01
C ALA A 154 -8.83 6.24 6.28
N GLU A 155 -9.09 6.89 7.42
CA GLU A 155 -8.54 6.42 8.69
C GLU A 155 -9.15 5.05 9.04
N ASP A 156 -8.29 4.06 9.32
CA ASP A 156 -8.68 2.71 9.71
C ASP A 156 -7.89 2.28 10.93
N ASP A 157 -8.57 1.87 12.00
CA ASP A 157 -7.99 1.30 13.23
C ASP A 157 -7.97 -0.24 13.21
N GLY A 158 -8.36 -0.84 12.09
CA GLY A 158 -8.31 -2.28 11.86
C GLY A 158 -6.89 -2.84 11.84
N GLU A 159 -6.80 -4.17 11.92
CA GLU A 159 -5.51 -4.85 11.95
C GLU A 159 -4.92 -5.03 10.54
N GLY A 160 -4.37 -3.94 9.99
CA GLY A 160 -4.00 -3.82 8.59
C GLY A 160 -2.74 -4.55 8.15
N MET A 161 -2.83 -5.18 6.98
CA MET A 161 -1.79 -6.03 6.38
C MET A 161 -1.19 -5.37 5.12
N ALA A 162 -2.03 -4.90 4.20
CA ALA A 162 -1.58 -4.34 2.94
C ALA A 162 -2.57 -3.31 2.40
N VAL A 163 -2.12 -2.53 1.42
CA VAL A 163 -2.94 -1.58 0.68
C VAL A 163 -2.58 -1.64 -0.79
N SER A 164 -3.58 -1.49 -1.65
CA SER A 164 -3.42 -1.25 -3.08
C SER A 164 -4.30 -0.06 -3.51
N SER A 165 -3.89 0.62 -4.58
CA SER A 165 -4.62 1.74 -5.16
C SER A 165 -5.01 1.45 -6.60
N ALA A 166 -6.23 1.83 -6.99
CA ALA A 166 -6.77 1.66 -8.33
C ALA A 166 -8.04 2.53 -8.48
N ASP A 167 -8.33 3.00 -9.69
CA ASP A 167 -9.61 3.64 -10.02
C ASP A 167 -10.62 2.54 -10.37
N TYR A 168 -11.29 1.97 -9.36
CA TYR A 168 -12.12 0.77 -9.57
C TYR A 168 -13.44 1.08 -10.27
N ASN A 169 -13.87 2.34 -10.22
CA ASN A 169 -15.16 2.80 -10.74
C ASN A 169 -15.04 3.67 -12.00
N ASN A 170 -13.82 3.78 -12.56
CA ASN A 170 -13.51 4.53 -13.76
C ASN A 170 -13.94 6.02 -13.69
N ASP A 171 -13.89 6.64 -12.50
CA ASP A 171 -14.22 8.07 -12.31
C ASP A 171 -13.00 9.00 -12.49
N GLY A 172 -11.84 8.39 -12.72
CA GLY A 172 -10.57 9.03 -12.97
C GLY A 172 -9.79 9.35 -11.71
N PHE A 173 -10.29 9.05 -10.51
CA PHE A 173 -9.58 9.24 -9.25
C PHE A 173 -9.24 7.89 -8.62
N PRO A 174 -7.99 7.69 -8.17
CA PRO A 174 -7.62 6.43 -7.55
C PRO A 174 -8.31 6.26 -6.18
N ASP A 175 -8.82 5.07 -5.97
CA ASP A 175 -9.41 4.56 -4.73
C ASP A 175 -8.38 3.73 -3.95
N LEU A 176 -8.71 3.34 -2.72
CA LEU A 176 -7.84 2.52 -1.87
C LEU A 176 -8.53 1.23 -1.44
N PHE A 177 -7.81 0.12 -1.49
CA PHE A 177 -8.25 -1.15 -0.91
C PHE A 177 -7.25 -1.62 0.15
N VAL A 178 -7.74 -1.74 1.38
CA VAL A 178 -6.95 -2.11 2.56
C VAL A 178 -7.35 -3.50 3.02
N THR A 179 -6.39 -4.41 3.14
CA THR A 179 -6.63 -5.74 3.70
C THR A 179 -6.30 -5.75 5.18
N ASN A 180 -7.20 -6.27 6.01
CA ASN A 180 -7.02 -6.40 7.45
C ASN A 180 -7.11 -7.87 7.90
N TYR A 181 -6.79 -8.14 9.15
CA TYR A 181 -7.26 -9.34 9.82
C TYR A 181 -8.77 -9.21 10.10
N GLY A 182 -9.51 -10.27 9.74
CA GLY A 182 -10.95 -10.40 9.93
C GLY A 182 -11.84 -9.62 8.96
N ASN A 183 -11.28 -8.68 8.20
CA ASN A 183 -12.02 -7.89 7.21
C ASN A 183 -11.09 -7.27 6.15
N PHE A 184 -11.65 -6.57 5.18
CA PHE A 184 -10.95 -5.60 4.34
C PHE A 184 -11.82 -4.35 4.19
N LYS A 185 -11.25 -3.27 3.66
CA LYS A 185 -11.98 -2.04 3.36
C LYS A 185 -11.71 -1.56 1.94
N LEU A 186 -12.76 -1.20 1.22
CA LEU A 186 -12.69 -0.46 -0.04
C LEU A 186 -13.10 0.98 0.23
N TYR A 187 -12.19 1.91 -0.01
CA TYR A 187 -12.38 3.34 0.17
C TYR A 187 -12.49 4.02 -1.18
N LYS A 188 -13.69 4.53 -1.50
CA LYS A 188 -13.93 5.33 -2.68
C LYS A 188 -13.43 6.76 -2.49
N ASN A 189 -12.69 7.30 -3.45
CA ASN A 189 -12.32 8.70 -3.50
C ASN A 189 -13.53 9.57 -3.89
N ASN A 190 -13.82 10.58 -3.08
CA ASN A 190 -14.96 11.47 -3.28
C ASN A 190 -14.65 12.68 -4.17
N GLN A 191 -13.46 12.74 -4.78
CA GLN A 191 -13.03 13.82 -5.68
C GLN A 191 -12.95 15.21 -5.01
N ASN A 192 -12.90 15.22 -3.67
CA ASN A 192 -12.87 16.42 -2.83
C ASN A 192 -11.84 16.29 -1.70
N LYS A 193 -10.77 15.49 -1.95
CA LYS A 193 -9.72 15.15 -0.98
C LYS A 193 -10.21 14.35 0.23
N THR A 194 -11.31 13.60 0.08
CA THR A 194 -11.83 12.68 1.10
C THR A 194 -12.19 11.34 0.49
N PHE A 195 -12.35 10.34 1.35
CA PHE A 195 -12.75 8.98 1.03
C PHE A 195 -14.01 8.57 1.76
N SER A 196 -14.72 7.59 1.21
CA SER A 196 -15.84 6.90 1.86
C SER A 196 -15.61 5.41 1.83
N ASP A 197 -15.78 4.75 2.98
CA ASP A 197 -15.83 3.29 3.05
C ASP A 197 -17.09 2.82 2.33
N VAL A 198 -16.91 2.12 1.21
CA VAL A 198 -17.96 1.56 0.36
C VAL A 198 -17.96 0.03 0.38
N THR A 199 -17.36 -0.57 1.41
CA THR A 199 -17.14 -2.02 1.46
C THR A 199 -18.46 -2.80 1.42
N GLN A 200 -19.48 -2.34 2.13
CA GLN A 200 -20.78 -3.04 2.16
C GLN A 200 -21.53 -2.89 0.83
N GLU A 201 -21.39 -1.73 0.18
CA GLU A 201 -21.97 -1.42 -1.13
C GLU A 201 -21.27 -2.16 -2.26
N ALA A 202 -19.96 -2.38 -2.17
CA ALA A 202 -19.22 -3.13 -3.19
C ALA A 202 -19.32 -4.65 -3.00
N PHE A 203 -19.46 -5.11 -1.75
CA PHE A 203 -19.50 -6.53 -1.39
C PHE A 203 -20.85 -6.89 -0.73
N HIS A 204 -21.91 -6.97 -1.53
CA HIS A 204 -23.28 -7.24 -1.05
C HIS A 204 -23.44 -8.56 -0.26
N GLY A 205 -22.54 -9.52 -0.46
CA GLY A 205 -22.50 -10.78 0.29
C GLY A 205 -21.91 -10.65 1.71
N GLY A 206 -21.47 -9.46 2.08
CA GLY A 206 -20.65 -9.21 3.26
C GLY A 206 -19.19 -9.60 3.05
N VAL A 207 -18.38 -9.32 4.06
CA VAL A 207 -16.98 -9.76 4.11
C VAL A 207 -16.88 -10.95 5.04
N VAL A 208 -16.14 -11.97 4.61
CA VAL A 208 -15.91 -13.17 5.39
C VAL A 208 -14.82 -12.87 6.42
N ASP A 209 -15.02 -13.32 7.66
CA ASP A 209 -13.98 -13.23 8.69
C ASP A 209 -12.80 -14.11 8.30
N LYS A 210 -11.73 -13.47 7.81
CA LYS A 210 -10.53 -14.14 7.30
C LYS A 210 -9.31 -13.28 7.49
N TRP A 211 -8.14 -13.92 7.55
CA TRP A 211 -6.88 -13.19 7.43
C TRP A 211 -6.60 -12.82 5.98
N TYR A 212 -6.85 -11.56 5.60
CA TYR A 212 -6.51 -11.04 4.27
C TYR A 212 -5.07 -10.54 4.22
N GLY A 213 -4.26 -11.10 3.32
CA GLY A 213 -2.82 -10.83 3.27
C GLY A 213 -2.42 -9.73 2.28
N GLY A 214 -3.09 -9.67 1.13
CA GLY A 214 -2.77 -8.72 0.07
C GLY A 214 -3.75 -8.79 -1.09
N SER A 215 -3.67 -7.79 -1.97
CA SER A 215 -4.56 -7.61 -3.11
C SER A 215 -3.80 -7.19 -4.36
N ALA A 216 -4.39 -7.46 -5.52
CA ALA A 216 -3.93 -6.99 -6.82
C ALA A 216 -5.12 -6.63 -7.71
N TRP A 217 -4.96 -5.54 -8.46
CA TRP A 217 -5.93 -5.07 -9.44
C TRP A 217 -5.49 -5.42 -10.86
N GLY A 218 -6.45 -5.70 -11.72
CA GLY A 218 -6.21 -5.85 -13.15
C GLY A 218 -7.50 -6.20 -13.87
N ASP A 219 -7.58 -5.83 -15.14
CA ASP A 219 -8.68 -6.22 -16.04
C ASP A 219 -8.45 -7.68 -16.48
N TYR A 220 -9.02 -8.63 -15.73
CA TYR A 220 -8.76 -10.06 -15.88
C TYR A 220 -9.55 -10.66 -17.05
N ASP A 221 -10.77 -10.17 -17.28
CA ASP A 221 -11.63 -10.65 -18.37
C ASP A 221 -11.65 -9.75 -19.61
N ASN A 222 -10.90 -8.64 -19.58
CA ASN A 222 -10.71 -7.70 -20.67
C ASN A 222 -12.01 -6.98 -21.07
N ASP A 223 -12.84 -6.65 -20.08
CA ASP A 223 -14.07 -5.88 -20.26
C ASP A 223 -13.88 -4.35 -20.09
N GLY A 224 -12.71 -3.94 -19.60
CA GLY A 224 -12.33 -2.55 -19.39
C GLY A 224 -12.63 -2.01 -17.99
N ASP A 225 -13.23 -2.80 -17.12
CA ASP A 225 -13.35 -2.53 -15.70
C ASP A 225 -12.23 -3.28 -14.94
N LEU A 226 -11.80 -2.74 -13.80
CA LEU A 226 -10.73 -3.38 -13.02
C LEU A 226 -11.30 -4.47 -12.12
N ASP A 227 -10.77 -5.68 -12.25
CA ASP A 227 -11.03 -6.77 -11.31
C ASP A 227 -10.08 -6.71 -10.11
N LEU A 228 -10.56 -7.26 -8.99
CA LEU A 228 -9.84 -7.35 -7.74
C LEU A 228 -9.57 -8.81 -7.36
N TYR A 229 -8.30 -9.16 -7.24
CA TYR A 229 -7.87 -10.41 -6.62
C TYR A 229 -7.43 -10.15 -5.18
N VAL A 230 -8.04 -10.85 -4.22
CA VAL A 230 -7.72 -10.75 -2.79
C VAL A 230 -7.24 -12.09 -2.26
N THR A 231 -6.09 -12.10 -1.59
CA THR A 231 -5.55 -13.28 -0.92
C THR A 231 -5.99 -13.33 0.54
N GLY A 232 -6.44 -14.49 0.98
CA GLY A 232 -6.59 -14.80 2.39
C GLY A 232 -6.18 -16.24 2.66
N TYR A 233 -5.37 -16.47 3.68
CA TYR A 233 -4.62 -17.73 3.81
C TYR A 233 -4.84 -18.50 5.11
N VAL A 234 -5.65 -18.00 6.04
CA VAL A 234 -6.04 -18.73 7.27
C VAL A 234 -7.54 -18.60 7.51
N ASP A 235 -8.22 -19.74 7.63
CA ASP A 235 -9.54 -19.86 8.26
C ASP A 235 -9.31 -20.45 9.66
N PHE A 236 -9.91 -19.88 10.70
CA PHE A 236 -9.79 -20.34 12.09
C PHE A 236 -11.02 -21.14 12.53
#